data_AF-A0A5J4RIT1-F1
#
_entry.id   AF-A0A5J4RIT1-F1
#
_cell.length_a   1.000
_cell.length_b   1.000
_cell.length_c   1.000
_cell.angle_alpha   90.00
_cell.angle_beta   90.00
_cell.angle_gamma   90.00
#
_symmetry.space_group_name_H-M   'P 1'
#
loop_
_entity.id
_entity.type
_entity.pdbx_description
1 polymer ?
#
loop_
_entity_poly.entity_id
_entity_poly.type
_entity_poly.pdbx_seq_one_letter_code
_entity_poly.pdbx_strand_id
1 'polypeptide(L)' 'MTEASDIWALGVIVIEMITGVHPFQGRTLDETVQNIKNGRFKVLPDYVKGELKEMLISMINVDPVK' A
#
# COMPACT_ATOMS: atom_id res chain seq x y z
N MET A 1 3.36 -15.89 -8.65
CA MET A 1 3.28 -15.45 -7.25
C MET A 1 4.65 -15.63 -6.65
N THR A 2 5.16 -14.61 -5.96
CA THR A 2 6.45 -14.62 -5.27
C THR A 2 6.22 -14.23 -3.81
N GLU A 3 7.15 -14.55 -2.92
CA GLU A 3 7.08 -14.09 -1.53
C GLU A 3 6.91 -12.56 -1.43
N ALA A 4 7.58 -11.83 -2.33
CA ALA A 4 7.43 -10.39 -2.45
C ALA A 4 6.01 -9.94 -2.82
N SER A 5 5.28 -10.69 -3.66
CA SER A 5 3.87 -10.35 -3.96
C SER A 5 2.96 -10.57 -2.76
N ASP A 6 3.27 -11.55 -1.90
CA ASP A 6 2.50 -11.81 -0.67
C ASP A 6 2.77 -10.74 0.39
N ILE A 7 4.02 -10.28 0.52
CA ILE A 7 4.40 -9.14 1.39
C ILE A 7 3.67 -7.88 0.95
N TRP A 8 3.60 -7.61 -0.36
CA TRP A 8 2.87 -6.47 -0.90
C TRP A 8 1.38 -6.53 -0.56
N ALA A 9 0.75 -7.70 -0.78
CA ALA A 9 -0.65 -7.91 -0.44
C ALA A 9 -0.91 -7.73 1.06
N LEU A 10 -0.02 -8.24 1.93
CA LEU A 10 -0.11 -8.04 3.37
C LEU A 10 -0.01 -6.56 3.75
N GLY A 11 0.91 -5.81 3.14
CA GLY A 11 1.03 -4.36 3.37
C GLY A 11 -0.25 -3.60 3.04
N VAL A 12 -0.89 -3.94 1.91
CA VAL A 12 -2.20 -3.38 1.52
C VAL A 12 -3.26 -3.68 2.58
N ILE A 13 -3.37 -4.94 3.02
CA ILE A 13 -4.36 -5.37 4.01
C ILE A 13 -4.15 -4.65 5.34
N VAL A 14 -2.89 -4.53 5.82
CA VAL A 14 -2.60 -3.87 7.09
C VAL A 14 -2.95 -2.38 7.04
N ILE A 15 -2.63 -1.68 5.94
CA ILE A 15 -3.01 -0.27 5.78
C ILE A 15 -4.53 -0.12 5.77
N GLU A 16 -5.25 -1.01 5.09
CA GLU A 16 -6.72 -0.97 5.05
C GLU A 16 -7.33 -1.26 6.43
N MET A 17 -6.78 -2.20 7.21
CA MET A 17 -7.24 -2.46 8.58
C MET A 17 -7.01 -1.27 9.52
N ILE A 18 -5.88 -0.57 9.39
CA ILE A 18 -5.54 0.57 10.23
C ILE A 18 -6.40 1.80 9.89
N THR A 19 -6.59 2.05 8.60
CA THR A 19 -7.20 3.30 8.11
C THR A 19 -8.68 3.17 7.78
N GLY A 20 -9.18 1.95 7.62
CA GLY A 20 -10.51 1.65 7.07
C GLY A 20 -10.65 1.97 5.58
N VAL A 21 -9.53 2.28 4.89
CA VAL A 21 -9.53 2.75 3.51
C VAL A 21 -8.48 1.99 2.71
N HIS A 22 -8.90 1.39 1.59
CA HIS A 22 -7.97 0.72 0.68
C HIS A 22 -6.95 1.74 0.10
N PRO A 23 -5.63 1.50 0.24
CA PRO A 23 -4.58 2.49 -0.03
C PRO A 23 -4.57 3.01 -1.46
N PHE A 24 -4.87 2.16 -2.45
CA PHE A 24 -4.82 2.50 -3.88
C PHE A 24 -6.19 2.80 -4.50
N GLN A 25 -7.26 2.86 -3.71
CA GLN A 25 -8.64 2.99 -4.22
C GLN A 25 -8.82 4.27 -5.07
N GLY A 26 -9.15 4.08 -6.33
CA GLY A 26 -9.63 5.12 -7.25
C GLY A 26 -11.15 5.14 -7.36
N ARG A 27 -11.70 6.04 -8.18
CA ARG A 27 -13.15 6.12 -8.49
C ARG A 27 -13.63 4.98 -9.38
N THR A 28 -12.71 4.40 -10.16
CA THR A 28 -12.96 3.25 -11.03
C THR A 28 -11.95 2.13 -10.77
N LEU A 29 -12.24 0.93 -11.26
CA LEU A 29 -11.30 -0.18 -11.21
C LEU A 29 -10.01 0.16 -11.97
N ASP A 30 -10.13 0.76 -13.15
CA ASP A 30 -8.98 1.18 -13.96
C ASP A 30 -8.12 2.19 -13.22
N GLU A 31 -8.73 3.18 -12.56
CA GLU A 31 -7.99 4.15 -11.75
C GLU A 31 -7.26 3.47 -10.58
N THR A 32 -7.90 2.49 -9.92
CA THR A 32 -7.28 1.70 -8.84
C THR A 32 -6.06 0.93 -9.36
N VAL A 33 -6.19 0.27 -10.52
CA VAL A 33 -5.08 -0.44 -11.16
C VAL A 33 -3.96 0.52 -11.56
N GLN A 34 -4.30 1.70 -12.07
CA GLN A 34 -3.30 2.73 -12.39
C GLN A 34 -2.60 3.26 -11.14
N ASN A 35 -3.30 3.39 -10.02
CA ASN A 35 -2.69 3.80 -8.76
C ASN A 35 -1.70 2.76 -8.25
N ILE A 36 -2.06 1.46 -8.31
CA ILE A 36 -1.14 0.36 -7.96
C ILE A 36 0.11 0.40 -8.83
N LYS A 37 -0.06 0.44 -10.16
CA LYS A 37 1.07 0.42 -11.13
C LYS A 37 2.02 1.60 -10.95
N ASN A 38 1.50 2.76 -10.54
CA ASN A 38 2.29 3.98 -10.38
C ASN A 38 2.71 4.26 -8.93
N GLY A 39 2.43 3.34 -7.99
CA GLY A 39 2.77 3.54 -6.57
C GLY A 39 2.03 4.71 -5.91
N ARG A 40 0.88 5.12 -6.44
CA ARG A 40 0.09 6.24 -5.90
C ARG A 40 -0.90 5.75 -4.84
N PHE A 41 -0.45 5.64 -3.60
CA PHE A 41 -1.31 5.35 -2.46
C PHE A 41 -1.78 6.63 -1.77
N LYS A 42 -2.92 6.54 -1.07
CA LYS A 42 -3.45 7.62 -0.23
C LYS A 42 -2.49 7.91 0.92
N VAL A 43 -2.38 9.19 1.29
CA VAL A 43 -1.51 9.61 2.40
C VAL A 43 -1.94 8.89 3.69
N LEU A 44 -0.97 8.27 4.36
CA LEU A 44 -1.21 7.63 5.65
C LEU A 44 -1.52 8.69 6.72
N PRO A 45 -2.54 8.47 7.58
CA PRO A 45 -2.89 9.42 8.65
C PRO A 45 -1.74 9.68 9.64
N ASP A 46 -1.75 10.83 10.29
CA ASP A 46 -0.66 11.29 11.19
C ASP A 46 -0.42 10.38 12.41
N TYR A 47 -1.40 9.56 12.78
CA TYR A 47 -1.24 8.56 13.86
C TYR A 47 -0.40 7.34 13.42
N VAL A 48 -0.24 7.11 12.12
CA VAL A 48 0.66 6.10 11.55
C VAL A 48 2.03 6.74 11.33
N LYS A 49 2.95 6.55 12.27
CA LYS A 49 4.25 7.23 12.33
C LYS A 49 5.39 6.31 12.78
N GLY A 50 6.62 6.79 12.62
CA GLY A 50 7.83 6.06 13.00
C GLY A 50 8.04 4.80 12.17
N GLU A 51 8.65 3.79 12.79
CA GLU A 51 9.03 2.52 12.15
C GLU A 51 7.85 1.81 11.48
N LEU A 52 6.64 1.90 12.06
CA LEU A 52 5.43 1.33 11.46
C LEU A 52 5.14 1.95 10.09
N LYS A 53 5.26 3.27 9.97
CA LYS A 53 5.01 3.98 8.70
C LYS A 53 6.04 3.56 7.65
N GLU A 54 7.30 3.54 8.03
CA GLU A 54 8.41 3.18 7.15
C GLU A 54 8.28 1.73 6.65
N MET A 55 7.98 0.81 7.57
CA MET A 55 7.72 -0.60 7.23
C MET A 55 6.54 -0.73 6.26
N LEU A 56 5.40 -0.09 6.52
CA LEU A 56 4.23 -0.19 5.64
C LEU A 56 4.49 0.37 4.24
N ILE A 57 5.22 1.49 4.14
CA ILE A 57 5.61 2.07 2.84
C ILE A 57 6.53 1.13 2.07
N SER A 58 7.50 0.49 2.74
CA SER A 58 8.39 -0.50 2.11
C SER A 58 7.60 -1.72 1.61
N MET A 59 6.66 -2.24 2.40
CA MET A 59 5.86 -3.40 2.01
C MET A 59 5.04 -3.15 0.74
N ILE A 60 4.47 -1.95 0.56
CA ILE A 60 3.64 -1.63 -0.62
C ILE A 60 4.41 -1.03 -1.80
N ASN A 61 5.76 -1.11 -1.78
CA ASN A 61 6.59 -0.62 -2.87
C ASN A 61 6.33 -1.43 -4.15
N VAL A 62 6.28 -0.73 -5.29
CA VAL A 62 6.13 -1.34 -6.61
C VAL A 62 7.38 -2.13 -6.99
N ASP A 63 8.55 -1.67 -6.54
CA ASP A 63 9.82 -2.35 -6.69
C ASP A 63 10.11 -3.16 -5.41
N PRO A 64 10.01 -4.50 -5.44
CA PRO A 64 10.13 -5.33 -4.24
C PRO A 64 11.57 -5.41 -3.69
N VAL A 65 12.55 -4.82 -4.37
CA VAL A 65 13.96 -4.81 -3.96
C VAL A 65 14.33 -3.47 -3.28
N LYS A 66 13.39 -2.51 -3.22
CA LYS A 66 13.57 -1.19 -2.62
C LYS A 66 12.75 -1.00 -1.36
#